data_AF-S7XCI5-F1
#
_entry.id   AF-S7XCI5-F1
#
_cell.length_a   1.000
_cell.length_b   1.000
_cell.length_c   1.000
_cell.angle_alpha   90.00
_cell.angle_beta   90.00
_cell.angle_gamma   90.00
#
_symmetry.space_group_name_H-M   'P 1'
#
loop_
_entity.id
_entity.type
_entity.pdbx_description
1 polymer ?
#
loop_
_entity_poly.entity_id
_entity_poly.type
_entity_poly.pdbx_seq_one_letter_code
_entity_poly.pdbx_strand_id
1 'polypeptide(L)'
;MNKINELGDKVRLLREEKGLSRPVFCGDESELSVRQLVRIEKGEFRPTIKTLEYIADRLEIPSYVLMPDYKELPKRYQELKYFLLHHPDYGDKELQEQKEEYFDEIFECFYDDLPRDEKMIVDCLQAIDAVRATSNSLYGSGVIEDSLQDLLSRDVYKAEELLKLRLYFLCQLMDGLNEGEIKKSEHETILYFHDKLSSQVDKIEFDCLDLLRDSLLASLTCIEVMGLLHYFKRAVETLNKIGQKTRDFQKQPIVLMVEWKYYIQMDYDTAKQKYEEAKMMARMFGNGKLLVSLDNEWAEDLERYR
;
A
#
# COMPACT_ATOMS: atom_id res chain seq x y z
N MET A 1 -16.23 30.25 -12.55
CA MET A 1 -17.36 30.03 -11.63
C MET A 1 -16.81 29.43 -10.36
N ASN A 2 -16.87 30.16 -9.23
CA ASN A 2 -16.38 29.68 -7.94
C ASN A 2 -17.24 28.49 -7.51
N LYS A 3 -16.62 27.31 -7.31
CA LYS A 3 -17.26 26.22 -6.58
C LYS A 3 -17.64 26.76 -5.20
N ILE A 4 -18.93 26.78 -4.89
CA ILE A 4 -19.43 27.21 -3.58
C ILE A 4 -18.85 26.25 -2.54
N ASN A 5 -18.06 26.76 -1.60
CA ASN A 5 -17.45 25.98 -0.54
C ASN A 5 -18.43 25.81 0.64
N GLU A 6 -19.58 25.17 0.38
CA GLU A 6 -20.68 25.07 1.35
C GLU A 6 -20.23 24.42 2.67
N LEU A 7 -19.37 23.40 2.58
CA LEU A 7 -18.81 22.73 3.76
C LEU A 7 -17.88 23.63 4.56
N GLY A 8 -16.86 24.21 3.92
CA GLY A 8 -15.84 24.99 4.63
C GLY A 8 -16.41 26.28 5.23
N ASP A 9 -17.33 26.93 4.52
CA ASP A 9 -18.04 28.10 5.06
C ASP A 9 -18.93 27.71 6.25
N LYS A 10 -19.62 26.58 6.20
CA LYS A 10 -20.44 26.07 7.31
C LYS A 10 -19.60 25.76 8.55
N VAL A 11 -18.46 25.08 8.39
CA VAL A 11 -17.53 24.78 9.49
C VAL A 11 -16.99 26.08 10.10
N ARG A 12 -16.57 27.05 9.28
CA ARG A 12 -16.08 28.35 9.75
C ARG A 12 -17.14 29.09 10.57
N LEU A 13 -18.36 29.19 10.03
CA LEU A 13 -19.47 29.92 10.66
C LEU A 13 -19.82 29.30 12.02
N LEU A 14 -20.05 27.98 12.08
CA LEU A 14 -20.42 27.31 13.32
C LEU A 14 -19.31 27.39 14.39
N ARG A 15 -18.04 27.31 13.97
CA ARG A 15 -16.89 27.50 14.87
C ARG A 15 -16.88 28.91 15.46
N GLU A 16 -17.09 29.92 14.63
CA GLU A 16 -17.09 31.33 15.03
C GLU A 16 -18.29 31.68 15.90
N GLU A 17 -19.47 31.14 15.61
CA GLU A 17 -20.67 31.26 16.45
C GLU A 17 -20.45 30.69 17.86
N LYS A 18 -19.67 29.61 17.97
CA LYS A 18 -19.24 29.05 19.26
C LYS A 18 -18.08 29.78 19.92
N GLY A 19 -17.54 30.84 19.30
CA GLY A 19 -16.41 31.60 19.83
C GLY A 19 -15.09 30.82 19.89
N LEU A 20 -14.96 29.74 19.11
CA LEU A 20 -13.78 28.88 19.14
C LEU A 20 -12.71 29.40 18.18
N SER A 21 -11.51 29.65 18.68
CA SER A 21 -10.35 29.91 17.81
C SER A 21 -9.85 28.62 17.16
N ARG A 22 -9.19 28.70 16.01
CA ARG A 22 -8.66 27.51 15.31
C ARG A 22 -7.74 26.63 16.18
N PRO A 23 -6.77 27.17 16.95
CA PRO A 23 -5.95 26.36 17.84
C PRO A 23 -6.78 25.64 18.91
N VAL A 24 -7.75 26.34 19.51
CA VAL A 24 -8.65 25.74 20.52
C VAL A 24 -9.54 24.66 19.89
N PHE A 25 -9.97 24.85 18.65
CA PHE A 25 -10.77 23.87 17.92
C PHE A 25 -9.98 22.59 17.63
N CYS A 26 -8.74 22.73 17.17
CA CYS A 26 -7.82 21.66 16.80
C CYS A 26 -7.21 20.89 17.99
N GLY A 27 -7.25 21.45 19.19
CA GLY A 27 -6.78 20.75 20.39
C GLY A 27 -5.27 20.49 20.37
N ASP A 28 -4.88 19.23 20.48
CA ASP A 28 -3.48 18.78 20.41
C ASP A 28 -2.99 18.53 18.97
N GLU A 29 -3.82 18.82 17.98
CA GLU A 29 -3.55 18.63 16.54
C GLU A 29 -3.30 17.17 16.12
N SER A 30 -3.64 16.18 16.97
CA SER A 30 -3.53 14.76 16.64
C SER A 30 -4.51 14.33 15.53
N GLU A 31 -5.77 14.77 15.62
CA GLU A 31 -6.85 14.43 14.68
C GLU A 31 -7.03 15.47 13.57
N LEU A 32 -6.78 16.75 13.87
CA LEU A 32 -6.94 17.86 12.91
C LEU A 32 -5.98 18.99 13.23
N SER A 33 -4.98 19.21 12.37
CA SER A 33 -4.06 20.35 12.50
C SER A 33 -4.73 21.68 12.14
N VAL A 34 -4.19 22.78 12.68
CA VAL A 34 -4.66 24.14 12.37
C VAL A 34 -4.52 24.44 10.88
N ARG A 35 -3.45 23.92 10.23
CA ARG A 35 -3.24 24.08 8.79
C ARG A 35 -4.31 23.36 7.97
N GLN A 36 -4.67 22.14 8.36
CA GLN A 36 -5.75 21.40 7.70
C GLN A 36 -7.09 22.12 7.88
N LEU A 37 -7.41 22.59 9.08
CA LEU A 37 -8.65 23.34 9.33
C LEU A 37 -8.74 24.60 8.46
N VAL A 38 -7.65 25.37 8.32
CA VAL A 38 -7.62 26.54 7.42
C VAL A 38 -7.92 26.16 5.97
N ARG A 39 -7.33 25.06 5.47
CA ARG A 39 -7.56 24.60 4.09
C ARG A 39 -8.98 24.09 3.89
N ILE A 40 -9.57 23.44 4.90
CA ILE A 40 -10.98 23.01 4.90
C ILE A 40 -11.90 24.24 4.83
N GLU A 41 -11.71 25.22 5.71
CA GLU A 41 -12.52 26.45 5.73
C GLU A 41 -12.41 27.26 4.43
N LYS A 42 -11.29 27.16 3.72
CA LYS A 42 -11.10 27.78 2.39
C LYS A 42 -11.60 26.92 1.22
N GLY A 43 -11.96 25.66 1.46
CA GLY A 43 -12.44 24.74 0.42
C GLY A 43 -11.33 24.17 -0.46
N GLU A 44 -10.07 24.31 -0.01
CA GLU A 44 -8.86 23.83 -0.68
C GLU A 44 -8.55 22.37 -0.34
N PHE A 45 -9.28 21.80 0.62
CA PHE A 45 -9.07 20.45 1.13
C PHE A 45 -10.41 19.81 1.50
N ARG A 46 -10.68 18.61 0.95
CA ARG A 46 -11.82 17.80 1.35
C ARG A 46 -11.42 16.95 2.57
N PRO A 47 -12.08 17.09 3.72
CA PRO A 47 -11.78 16.28 4.92
C PRO A 47 -12.23 14.82 4.74
N THR A 48 -11.58 13.90 5.44
CA THR A 48 -11.98 12.49 5.55
C THR A 48 -13.19 12.33 6.49
N ILE A 49 -13.80 11.14 6.54
CA ILE A 49 -14.90 10.83 7.46
C ILE A 49 -14.48 11.04 8.91
N LYS A 50 -13.34 10.48 9.33
CA LYS A 50 -12.81 10.67 10.69
C LYS A 50 -12.60 12.15 11.03
N THR A 51 -12.06 12.93 10.09
CA THR A 51 -11.91 14.38 10.29
C THR A 51 -13.27 15.09 10.37
N LEU A 52 -14.27 14.68 9.59
CA LEU A 52 -15.62 15.23 9.66
C LEU A 52 -16.32 14.86 10.98
N GLU A 53 -16.14 13.65 11.47
CA GLU A 53 -16.61 13.20 12.79
C GLU A 53 -15.97 14.03 13.90
N TYR A 54 -14.66 14.22 13.88
CA TYR A 54 -13.96 15.09 14.83
C TYR A 54 -14.50 16.52 14.79
N ILE A 55 -14.66 17.11 13.60
CA ILE A 55 -15.22 18.46 13.44
C ILE A 55 -16.66 18.52 13.97
N ALA A 56 -17.48 17.50 13.69
CA ALA A 56 -18.86 17.42 14.13
C ALA A 56 -18.97 17.34 15.65
N ASP A 57 -18.15 16.50 16.28
CA ASP A 57 -18.06 16.36 17.73
C ASP A 57 -17.64 17.67 18.40
N ARG A 58 -16.62 18.37 17.87
CA ARG A 58 -16.18 19.68 18.38
C ARG A 58 -17.25 20.77 18.21
N LEU A 59 -18.05 20.68 17.16
CA LEU A 59 -19.19 21.57 16.92
C LEU A 59 -20.46 21.12 17.65
N GLU A 60 -20.45 19.97 18.34
CA GLU A 60 -21.60 19.33 19.00
C GLU A 60 -22.82 19.21 18.07
N ILE A 61 -22.57 18.85 16.82
CA ILE A 61 -23.61 18.58 15.83
C ILE A 61 -23.48 17.15 15.33
N PRO A 62 -24.57 16.53 14.86
CA PRO A 62 -24.46 15.24 14.21
C PRO A 62 -23.59 15.32 12.95
N SER A 63 -22.70 14.35 12.74
CA SER A 63 -21.76 14.31 11.60
C SER A 63 -22.44 14.43 10.24
N TYR A 64 -23.63 13.84 10.09
CA TYR A 64 -24.42 13.94 8.85
C TYR A 64 -24.74 15.39 8.44
N VAL A 65 -24.78 16.34 9.39
CA VAL A 65 -25.04 17.77 9.14
C VAL A 65 -23.86 18.44 8.42
N LEU A 66 -22.64 17.98 8.67
CA LEU A 66 -21.43 18.38 7.95
C LEU A 66 -21.19 17.54 6.69
N MET A 67 -22.07 16.57 6.43
CA MET A 67 -21.97 15.63 5.32
C MET A 67 -23.16 15.74 4.34
N PRO A 68 -23.64 16.94 3.96
CA PRO A 68 -24.81 17.05 3.07
C PRO A 68 -24.54 16.49 1.66
N ASP A 69 -23.27 16.50 1.22
CA ASP A 69 -22.81 15.95 -0.06
C ASP A 69 -21.99 14.65 0.08
N TYR A 70 -21.99 14.02 1.27
CA TYR A 70 -21.29 12.74 1.43
C TYR A 70 -22.02 11.68 0.62
N LYS A 71 -21.46 11.38 -0.55
CA LYS A 71 -21.76 10.16 -1.29
C LYS A 71 -20.87 9.07 -0.73
N GLU A 72 -21.49 8.14 0.00
CA GLU A 72 -20.87 6.85 0.27
C GLU A 72 -20.41 6.25 -1.06
N LEU A 73 -19.21 5.65 -1.07
CA LEU A 73 -18.70 5.03 -2.28
C LEU A 73 -19.68 3.96 -2.78
N PRO A 74 -19.94 3.86 -4.09
CA PRO A 74 -20.83 2.83 -4.62
C PRO A 74 -20.40 1.45 -4.11
N LYS A 75 -21.34 0.66 -3.58
CA LYS A 75 -21.03 -0.67 -3.02
C LYS A 75 -20.28 -1.56 -4.02
N ARG A 76 -20.69 -1.50 -5.29
CA ARG A 76 -20.02 -2.23 -6.37
C ARG A 76 -18.55 -1.81 -6.53
N TYR A 77 -18.25 -0.52 -6.52
CA TYR A 77 -16.86 -0.04 -6.53
C TYR A 77 -16.05 -0.58 -5.33
N GLN A 78 -16.65 -0.59 -4.12
CA GLN A 78 -15.98 -1.11 -2.93
C GLN A 78 -15.66 -2.61 -3.07
N GLU A 79 -16.57 -3.40 -3.64
CA GLU A 79 -16.35 -4.83 -3.92
C GLU A 79 -15.21 -5.04 -4.93
N LEU A 80 -15.20 -4.28 -6.03
CA LEU A 80 -14.15 -4.34 -7.05
C LEU A 80 -12.78 -3.98 -6.45
N LYS A 81 -12.72 -2.88 -5.71
CA LYS A 81 -11.50 -2.44 -5.01
C LYS A 81 -10.99 -3.50 -4.03
N TYR A 82 -11.88 -4.08 -3.22
CA TYR A 82 -11.53 -5.15 -2.29
C TYR A 82 -10.93 -6.36 -3.03
N PHE A 83 -11.54 -6.75 -4.16
CA PHE A 83 -11.02 -7.85 -4.95
C PHE A 83 -9.59 -7.57 -5.44
N LEU A 84 -9.37 -6.40 -6.05
CA LEU A 84 -8.08 -5.99 -6.60
C LEU A 84 -6.96 -5.92 -5.53
N LEU A 85 -7.29 -5.53 -4.31
CA LEU A 85 -6.33 -5.44 -3.20
C LEU A 85 -5.96 -6.80 -2.62
N HIS A 86 -6.93 -7.70 -2.47
CA HIS A 86 -6.75 -8.91 -1.66
C HIS A 86 -6.58 -10.21 -2.45
N HIS A 87 -6.82 -10.21 -3.77
CA HIS A 87 -6.73 -11.41 -4.60
C HIS A 87 -5.47 -11.38 -5.48
N PRO A 88 -4.33 -11.90 -4.99
CA PRO A 88 -3.14 -12.11 -5.82
C PRO A 88 -3.43 -13.15 -6.89
N ASP A 89 -3.03 -12.88 -8.13
CA ASP A 89 -3.17 -13.82 -9.24
C ASP A 89 -2.11 -14.93 -9.22
N TYR A 90 -0.91 -14.68 -8.69
CA TYR A 90 0.21 -15.65 -8.74
C TYR A 90 0.49 -16.20 -10.16
N GLY A 91 0.31 -15.37 -11.19
CA GLY A 91 0.46 -15.79 -12.59
C GLY A 91 -0.75 -16.56 -13.15
N ASP A 92 -1.87 -16.58 -12.44
CA ASP A 92 -3.12 -17.14 -12.92
C ASP A 92 -3.76 -16.22 -13.97
N LYS A 93 -3.77 -16.69 -15.23
CA LYS A 93 -4.29 -15.93 -16.36
C LYS A 93 -5.78 -15.60 -16.23
N GLU A 94 -6.59 -16.53 -15.69
CA GLU A 94 -8.03 -16.29 -15.52
C GLU A 94 -8.27 -15.16 -14.51
N LEU A 95 -7.49 -15.12 -13.42
CA LEU A 95 -7.56 -14.02 -12.46
C LEU A 95 -7.04 -12.70 -13.03
N GLN A 96 -6.02 -12.74 -13.90
CA GLN A 96 -5.52 -11.54 -14.58
C GLN A 96 -6.58 -10.94 -15.50
N GLU A 97 -7.22 -11.76 -16.33
CA GLU A 97 -8.34 -11.34 -17.21
C GLU A 97 -9.50 -10.77 -16.38
N GLN A 98 -9.86 -11.41 -15.27
CA GLN A 98 -10.90 -10.91 -14.37
C GLN A 98 -10.55 -9.54 -13.75
N LYS A 99 -9.28 -9.29 -13.42
CA LYS A 99 -8.84 -7.99 -12.92
C LYS A 99 -8.91 -6.91 -14.00
N GLU A 100 -8.55 -7.23 -15.24
CA GLU A 100 -8.70 -6.33 -16.38
C GLU A 100 -10.16 -5.91 -16.57
N GLU A 101 -11.10 -6.87 -16.56
CA GLU A 101 -12.54 -6.59 -16.61
C GLU A 101 -13.00 -5.68 -15.45
N TYR A 102 -12.43 -5.86 -14.26
CA TYR A 102 -12.78 -5.04 -13.09
C TYR A 102 -12.22 -3.62 -13.18
N PHE A 103 -11.02 -3.45 -13.75
CA PHE A 103 -10.52 -2.11 -14.06
C PHE A 103 -11.42 -1.42 -15.09
N ASP A 104 -11.78 -2.11 -16.17
CA ASP A 104 -12.69 -1.57 -17.19
C ASP A 104 -14.03 -1.12 -16.56
N GLU A 105 -14.65 -1.95 -15.71
CA GLU A 105 -15.87 -1.58 -14.99
C GLU A 105 -15.65 -0.34 -14.11
N ILE A 106 -14.50 -0.23 -13.41
CA ILE A 106 -14.16 0.95 -12.61
C ILE A 106 -14.06 2.20 -13.48
N PHE A 107 -13.31 2.15 -14.59
CA PHE A 107 -13.10 3.30 -15.47
C PHE A 107 -14.38 3.75 -16.17
N GLU A 108 -15.21 2.82 -16.63
CA GLU A 108 -16.44 3.14 -17.34
C GLU A 108 -17.56 3.63 -16.40
N CYS A 109 -17.70 3.02 -15.21
CA CYS A 109 -18.89 3.23 -14.38
C CYS A 109 -18.68 4.13 -13.16
N PHE A 110 -17.45 4.23 -12.65
CA PHE A 110 -17.21 4.83 -11.32
C PHE A 110 -16.14 5.92 -11.31
N TYR A 111 -15.09 5.79 -12.12
CA TYR A 111 -13.85 6.55 -11.96
C TYR A 111 -14.06 8.05 -11.92
N ASP A 112 -14.80 8.63 -12.87
CA ASP A 112 -14.98 10.08 -12.97
C ASP A 112 -15.56 10.73 -11.70
N ASP A 113 -16.44 10.01 -11.01
CA ASP A 113 -17.12 10.46 -9.78
C ASP A 113 -16.32 10.16 -8.49
N LEU A 114 -15.22 9.40 -8.57
CA LEU A 114 -14.42 9.06 -7.40
C LEU A 114 -13.72 10.29 -6.80
N PRO A 115 -13.57 10.34 -5.46
CA PRO A 115 -12.66 11.27 -4.79
C PRO A 115 -11.22 11.12 -5.30
N ARG A 116 -10.44 12.19 -5.16
CA ARG A 116 -9.03 12.23 -5.62
C ARG A 116 -8.20 11.07 -5.06
N ASP A 117 -8.33 10.80 -3.77
CA ASP A 117 -7.53 9.78 -3.08
C ASP A 117 -7.89 8.37 -3.59
N GLU A 118 -9.17 8.13 -3.91
CA GLU A 118 -9.63 6.86 -4.50
C GLU A 118 -9.18 6.70 -5.96
N LYS A 119 -9.20 7.78 -6.75
CA LYS A 119 -8.59 7.77 -8.10
C LYS A 119 -7.12 7.39 -8.05
N MET A 120 -6.37 7.98 -7.12
CA MET A 120 -4.95 7.67 -6.93
C MET A 120 -4.73 6.18 -6.60
N ILE A 121 -5.57 5.59 -5.75
CA ILE A 121 -5.52 4.15 -5.45
C ILE A 121 -5.75 3.33 -6.70
N VAL A 122 -6.80 3.64 -7.49
CA VAL A 122 -7.11 2.93 -8.74
C VAL A 122 -5.95 3.04 -9.73
N ASP A 123 -5.42 4.25 -9.95
CA ASP A 123 -4.30 4.50 -10.85
C ASP A 123 -3.05 3.70 -10.43
N CYS A 124 -2.75 3.65 -9.13
CA CYS A 124 -1.64 2.86 -8.62
C CYS A 124 -1.85 1.35 -8.85
N LEU A 125 -3.05 0.84 -8.57
CA LEU A 125 -3.36 -0.58 -8.75
C LEU A 125 -3.29 -0.98 -10.22
N GLN A 126 -3.85 -0.18 -11.13
CA GLN A 126 -3.79 -0.43 -12.57
C GLN A 126 -2.33 -0.39 -13.06
N ALA A 127 -1.56 0.60 -12.63
CA ALA A 127 -0.15 0.69 -13.01
C ALA A 127 0.68 -0.50 -12.50
N ILE A 128 0.44 -0.96 -11.26
CA ILE A 128 1.09 -2.15 -10.71
C ILE A 128 0.81 -3.38 -11.58
N ASP A 129 -0.45 -3.59 -11.97
CA ASP A 129 -0.82 -4.74 -12.80
C ASP A 129 -0.28 -4.59 -14.24
N ALA A 130 -0.34 -3.40 -14.83
CA ALA A 130 0.21 -3.13 -16.16
C ALA A 130 1.73 -3.36 -16.22
N VAL A 131 2.49 -2.88 -15.24
CA VAL A 131 3.94 -3.11 -15.15
C VAL A 131 4.24 -4.60 -15.01
N ARG A 132 3.47 -5.34 -14.20
CA ARG A 132 3.64 -6.81 -14.07
C ARG A 132 3.34 -7.56 -15.36
N ALA A 133 2.23 -7.24 -16.02
CA ALA A 133 1.79 -7.92 -17.23
C ALA A 133 2.74 -7.68 -18.41
N THR A 134 3.30 -6.47 -18.52
CA THR A 134 4.13 -6.06 -19.66
C THR A 134 5.63 -6.11 -19.39
N SER A 135 6.05 -6.26 -18.13
CA SER A 135 7.44 -6.09 -17.70
C SER A 135 8.06 -4.75 -18.09
N ASN A 136 7.23 -3.71 -18.26
CA ASN A 136 7.65 -2.38 -18.71
C ASN A 136 7.35 -1.33 -17.63
N SER A 137 8.41 -0.77 -17.05
CA SER A 137 8.36 0.23 -15.97
C SER A 137 7.70 1.55 -16.38
N LEU A 138 7.64 1.87 -17.68
CA LEU A 138 7.07 3.13 -18.20
C LEU A 138 5.58 3.27 -17.89
N TYR A 139 4.85 2.16 -17.67
CA TYR A 139 3.46 2.22 -17.23
C TYR A 139 3.31 2.74 -15.79
N GLY A 140 4.35 2.61 -14.97
CA GLY A 140 4.36 3.12 -13.60
C GLY A 140 4.97 4.52 -13.47
N SER A 141 5.79 4.96 -14.42
CA SER A 141 6.56 6.19 -14.30
C SER A 141 5.68 7.42 -14.12
N GLY A 142 4.59 7.54 -14.89
CA GLY A 142 3.67 8.68 -14.80
C GLY A 142 2.92 8.77 -13.46
N VAL A 143 2.74 7.66 -12.75
CA VAL A 143 2.08 7.63 -11.44
C VAL A 143 3.06 7.95 -10.30
N ILE A 144 4.35 7.62 -10.49
CA ILE A 144 5.42 7.88 -9.53
C ILE A 144 5.98 9.30 -9.68
N GLU A 145 5.94 9.87 -10.89
CA GLU A 145 6.51 11.18 -11.21
C GLU A 145 6.07 12.24 -10.18
N ASP A 146 7.00 13.10 -9.79
CA ASP A 146 6.86 14.13 -8.76
C ASP A 146 6.51 13.66 -7.33
N SER A 147 6.29 12.36 -7.09
CA SER A 147 5.86 11.85 -5.78
C SER A 147 7.01 11.46 -4.84
N LEU A 148 8.21 11.23 -5.37
CA LEU A 148 9.34 10.71 -4.58
C LEU A 148 9.78 11.64 -3.44
N GLN A 149 9.87 12.94 -3.70
CA GLN A 149 10.26 13.91 -2.67
C GLN A 149 9.23 13.96 -1.53
N ASP A 150 7.94 13.88 -1.86
CA ASP A 150 6.88 13.81 -0.87
C ASP A 150 7.00 12.53 -0.01
N LEU A 151 7.25 11.37 -0.64
CA LEU A 151 7.44 10.09 0.06
C LEU A 151 8.65 10.08 1.01
N LEU A 152 9.73 10.78 0.64
CA LEU A 152 10.92 10.92 1.49
C LEU A 152 10.61 11.75 2.74
N SER A 153 9.81 12.81 2.61
CA SER A 153 9.50 13.73 3.71
C SER A 153 8.45 13.23 4.72
N ARG A 154 7.67 12.20 4.37
CA ARG A 154 6.56 11.70 5.20
C ARG A 154 7.00 10.89 6.41
N ASP A 155 6.47 11.19 7.59
CA ASP A 155 6.79 10.42 8.81
C ASP A 155 5.98 9.13 8.95
N VAL A 156 4.69 9.18 8.61
CA VAL A 156 3.74 8.06 8.67
C VAL A 156 3.09 7.92 7.31
N TYR A 157 3.13 6.70 6.75
CA TYR A 157 2.56 6.42 5.43
C TYR A 157 1.07 6.07 5.48
N LYS A 158 0.36 6.52 4.44
CA LYS A 158 -1.03 6.17 4.12
C LYS A 158 -1.10 5.12 3.02
N ALA A 159 -2.30 4.58 2.78
CA ALA A 159 -2.56 3.59 1.73
C ALA A 159 -1.99 3.97 0.36
N GLU A 160 -2.25 5.20 -0.10
CA GLU A 160 -1.76 5.69 -1.41
C GLU A 160 -0.24 5.74 -1.49
N GLU A 161 0.44 6.10 -0.41
CA GLU A 161 1.90 6.20 -0.33
C GLU A 161 2.53 4.80 -0.30
N LEU A 162 1.91 3.85 0.41
CA LEU A 162 2.33 2.46 0.41
C LEU A 162 2.20 1.83 -0.98
N LEU A 163 1.10 2.08 -1.68
CA LEU A 163 0.89 1.62 -3.06
C LEU A 163 1.89 2.24 -4.04
N LYS A 164 2.17 3.55 -3.93
CA LYS A 164 3.21 4.22 -4.71
C LYS A 164 4.59 3.61 -4.48
N LEU A 165 4.95 3.32 -3.23
CA LEU A 165 6.21 2.67 -2.92
C LEU A 165 6.27 1.26 -3.51
N ARG A 166 5.18 0.49 -3.44
CA ARG A 166 5.09 -0.82 -4.08
C ARG A 166 5.29 -0.71 -5.60
N LEU A 167 4.64 0.26 -6.25
CA LEU A 167 4.82 0.52 -7.69
C LEU A 167 6.26 0.92 -8.01
N TYR A 168 6.87 1.79 -7.19
CA TYR A 168 8.27 2.19 -7.33
C TYR A 168 9.21 0.99 -7.32
N PHE A 169 9.14 0.12 -6.30
CA PHE A 169 9.99 -1.07 -6.25
C PHE A 169 9.76 -2.00 -7.44
N LEU A 170 8.50 -2.17 -7.86
CA LEU A 170 8.19 -2.97 -9.02
C LEU A 170 8.82 -2.40 -10.31
N CYS A 171 8.75 -1.09 -10.54
CA CYS A 171 9.41 -0.45 -11.67
C CYS A 171 10.93 -0.66 -11.61
N GLN A 172 11.56 -0.46 -10.45
CA GLN A 172 13.00 -0.69 -10.28
C GLN A 172 13.40 -2.15 -10.53
N LEU A 173 12.55 -3.09 -10.09
CA LEU A 173 12.76 -4.51 -10.37
C LEU A 173 12.68 -4.79 -11.88
N MET A 174 11.65 -4.31 -12.58
CA MET A 174 11.52 -4.56 -14.02
C MET A 174 12.68 -3.95 -14.82
N ASP A 175 13.09 -2.72 -14.50
CA ASP A 175 14.27 -2.10 -15.10
C ASP A 175 15.52 -2.93 -14.84
N GLY A 176 15.72 -3.37 -13.59
CA GLY A 176 16.87 -4.17 -13.20
C GLY A 176 16.91 -5.55 -13.87
N LEU A 177 15.76 -6.19 -14.06
CA LEU A 177 15.69 -7.47 -14.78
C LEU A 177 15.96 -7.29 -16.29
N ASN A 178 15.47 -6.20 -16.89
CA ASN A 178 15.68 -5.90 -18.31
C ASN A 178 17.12 -5.47 -18.62
N GLU A 179 17.74 -4.67 -17.74
CA GLU A 179 19.12 -4.18 -17.90
C GLU A 179 20.17 -5.15 -17.31
N GLY A 180 19.75 -6.12 -16.48
CA GLY A 180 20.60 -7.11 -15.82
C GLY A 180 21.10 -6.70 -14.43
N GLU A 181 21.00 -5.43 -14.07
CA GLU A 181 21.25 -4.92 -12.72
C GLU A 181 20.34 -3.72 -12.40
N ILE A 182 19.96 -3.55 -11.14
CA ILE A 182 19.30 -2.31 -10.69
C ILE A 182 20.35 -1.19 -10.69
N LYS A 183 19.98 -0.03 -11.25
CA LYS A 183 20.83 1.16 -11.32
C LYS A 183 21.39 1.53 -9.96
N LYS A 184 22.72 1.67 -9.86
CA LYS A 184 23.41 2.02 -8.60
C LYS A 184 22.91 3.32 -7.97
N SER A 185 22.45 4.28 -8.78
CA SER A 185 21.84 5.53 -8.29
C SER A 185 20.57 5.32 -7.48
N GLU A 186 19.87 4.20 -7.66
CA GLU A 186 18.62 3.88 -6.99
C GLU A 186 18.83 3.04 -5.72
N HIS A 187 20.02 2.47 -5.51
CA HIS A 187 20.30 1.56 -4.40
C HIS A 187 20.05 2.23 -3.04
N GLU A 188 20.55 3.45 -2.85
CA GLU A 188 20.37 4.18 -1.58
C GLU A 188 18.90 4.50 -1.33
N THR A 189 18.15 4.88 -2.37
CA THR A 189 16.71 5.18 -2.29
C THR A 189 15.90 3.94 -1.93
N ILE A 190 16.20 2.79 -2.57
CA ILE A 190 15.55 1.52 -2.29
C ILE A 190 15.77 1.09 -0.84
N LEU A 191 17.03 1.14 -0.37
CA LEU A 191 17.38 0.76 1.00
C LEU A 191 16.75 1.71 2.03
N TYR A 192 16.74 3.01 1.75
CA TYR A 192 16.08 4.00 2.60
C TYR A 192 14.59 3.69 2.76
N PHE A 193 13.86 3.46 1.67
CA PHE A 193 12.44 3.15 1.75
C PHE A 193 12.17 1.79 2.39
N HIS A 194 13.02 0.78 2.15
CA HIS A 194 12.92 -0.52 2.82
C HIS A 194 13.00 -0.41 4.35
N ASP A 195 14.02 0.30 4.85
CA ASP A 195 14.20 0.52 6.29
C ASP A 195 13.06 1.36 6.86
N LYS A 196 12.62 2.37 6.11
CA LYS A 196 11.51 3.23 6.52
C LYS A 196 10.22 2.43 6.62
N LEU A 197 9.86 1.62 5.63
CA LEU A 197 8.71 0.71 5.67
C LEU A 197 8.80 -0.25 6.87
N SER A 198 9.98 -0.83 7.13
CA SER A 198 10.18 -1.71 8.28
C SER A 198 9.87 -1.03 9.62
N SER A 199 9.97 0.30 9.70
CA SER A 199 9.65 1.09 10.90
C SER A 199 8.18 1.55 11.01
N GLN A 200 7.33 1.27 10.02
CA GLN A 200 5.95 1.78 9.95
C GLN A 200 4.93 0.91 10.69
N VAL A 201 5.25 -0.36 11.01
CA VAL A 201 4.30 -1.36 11.54
C VAL A 201 3.53 -0.94 12.81
N ASP A 202 4.07 -0.04 13.61
CA ASP A 202 3.43 0.49 14.83
C ASP A 202 2.87 1.90 14.67
N LYS A 203 3.04 2.53 13.51
CA LYS A 203 2.69 3.94 13.25
C LYS A 203 1.48 4.09 12.34
N ILE A 204 1.33 3.20 11.35
CA ILE A 204 0.27 3.30 10.35
C ILE A 204 -1.06 2.77 10.87
N GLU A 205 -2.15 3.13 10.19
CA GLU A 205 -3.47 2.61 10.49
C GLU A 205 -3.52 1.09 10.27
N PHE A 206 -4.30 0.40 11.12
CA PHE A 206 -4.43 -1.06 11.09
C PHE A 206 -4.86 -1.58 9.70
N ASP A 207 -5.78 -0.87 9.05
CA ASP A 207 -6.35 -1.23 7.75
C ASP A 207 -5.36 -1.03 6.58
N CYS A 208 -4.16 -0.52 6.85
CA CYS A 208 -3.07 -0.39 5.86
C CYS A 208 -1.94 -1.41 6.05
N LEU A 209 -2.04 -2.31 7.05
CA LEU A 209 -0.98 -3.25 7.38
C LEU A 209 -0.71 -4.29 6.26
N ASP A 210 -1.73 -4.65 5.51
CA ASP A 210 -1.65 -5.51 4.33
C ASP A 210 -0.90 -4.83 3.16
N LEU A 211 -1.17 -3.55 2.93
CA LEU A 211 -0.44 -2.73 1.98
C LEU A 211 1.03 -2.59 2.39
N LEU A 212 1.30 -2.36 3.67
CA LEU A 212 2.67 -2.31 4.19
C LEU A 212 3.41 -3.63 3.97
N ARG A 213 2.76 -4.76 4.26
CA ARG A 213 3.31 -6.10 3.98
C ARG A 213 3.67 -6.24 2.50
N ASP A 214 2.75 -5.90 1.61
CA ASP A 214 2.94 -6.08 0.17
C ASP A 214 4.03 -5.15 -0.39
N SER A 215 4.14 -3.90 0.10
CA SER A 215 5.21 -2.98 -0.26
C SER A 215 6.57 -3.44 0.28
N LEU A 216 6.60 -4.02 1.48
CA LEU A 216 7.83 -4.58 2.05
C LEU A 216 8.29 -5.82 1.27
N LEU A 217 7.36 -6.71 0.88
CA LEU A 217 7.67 -7.83 -0.02
C LEU A 217 8.20 -7.35 -1.38
N ALA A 218 7.62 -6.29 -1.95
CA ALA A 218 8.11 -5.70 -3.20
C ALA A 218 9.53 -5.10 -3.03
N SER A 219 9.85 -4.50 -1.89
CA SER A 219 11.22 -4.01 -1.64
C SER A 219 12.26 -5.14 -1.57
N LEU A 220 11.85 -6.32 -1.08
CA LEU A 220 12.75 -7.46 -0.90
C LEU A 220 13.18 -8.07 -2.24
N THR A 221 12.33 -8.01 -3.27
CA THR A 221 12.72 -8.49 -4.61
C THR A 221 13.82 -7.61 -5.21
N CYS A 222 13.77 -6.28 -5.00
CA CYS A 222 14.87 -5.39 -5.39
C CYS A 222 16.16 -5.73 -4.63
N ILE A 223 16.06 -5.90 -3.30
CA ILE A 223 17.19 -6.24 -2.44
C ILE A 223 17.83 -7.58 -2.85
N GLU A 224 17.02 -8.54 -3.28
CA GLU A 224 17.49 -9.81 -3.82
C GLU A 224 18.30 -9.64 -5.11
N VAL A 225 17.79 -8.85 -6.06
CA VAL A 225 18.52 -8.54 -7.30
C VAL A 225 19.83 -7.80 -6.99
N MET A 226 19.84 -6.96 -5.95
CA MET A 226 21.05 -6.30 -5.44
C MET A 226 21.99 -7.24 -4.66
N GLY A 227 21.58 -8.49 -4.37
CA GLY A 227 22.38 -9.49 -3.66
C GLY A 227 22.53 -9.24 -2.15
N LEU A 228 21.66 -8.44 -1.53
CA LEU A 228 21.80 -7.99 -0.15
C LEU A 228 20.90 -8.76 0.84
N LEU A 229 21.01 -10.09 0.86
CA LEU A 229 20.13 -10.97 1.63
C LEU A 229 20.12 -10.73 3.15
N HIS A 230 21.14 -10.06 3.71
CA HIS A 230 21.17 -9.75 5.15
C HIS A 230 20.02 -8.83 5.60
N TYR A 231 19.43 -8.02 4.71
CA TYR A 231 18.24 -7.21 5.01
C TYR A 231 16.98 -8.06 5.23
N PHE A 232 16.94 -9.29 4.72
CA PHE A 232 15.75 -10.14 4.78
C PHE A 232 15.36 -10.47 6.21
N LYS A 233 16.34 -10.65 7.11
CA LYS A 233 16.08 -11.01 8.51
C LYS A 233 15.14 -10.02 9.21
N ARG A 234 15.49 -8.72 9.16
CA ARG A 234 14.69 -7.65 9.79
C ARG A 234 13.31 -7.52 9.11
N ALA A 235 13.26 -7.68 7.80
CA ALA A 235 12.02 -7.64 7.05
C ALA A 235 11.09 -8.79 7.44
N VAL A 236 11.60 -10.02 7.57
CA VAL A 236 10.85 -11.21 8.01
C VAL A 236 10.30 -11.01 9.43
N GLU A 237 11.09 -10.47 10.35
CA GLU A 237 10.61 -10.12 11.70
C GLU A 237 9.42 -9.15 11.63
N THR A 238 9.51 -8.14 10.76
CA THR A 238 8.44 -7.16 10.54
C THR A 238 7.20 -7.80 9.90
N LEU A 239 7.37 -8.63 8.87
CA LEU A 239 6.28 -9.35 8.19
C LEU A 239 5.55 -10.29 9.15
N ASN A 240 6.27 -11.03 9.98
CA ASN A 240 5.69 -11.89 11.01
C ASN A 240 4.90 -11.07 12.05
N LYS A 241 5.43 -9.91 12.46
CA LYS A 241 4.71 -8.99 13.36
C LYS A 241 3.42 -8.47 12.74
N ILE A 242 3.43 -8.15 11.44
CA ILE A 242 2.22 -7.78 10.71
C ILE A 242 1.20 -8.93 10.75
N GLY A 243 1.59 -10.15 10.37
CA GLY A 243 0.70 -11.31 10.40
C GLY A 243 0.11 -11.61 11.79
N GLN A 244 0.90 -11.42 12.86
CA GLN A 244 0.41 -11.54 14.22
C GLN A 244 -0.62 -10.47 14.60
N LYS A 245 -0.44 -9.23 14.15
CA LYS A 245 -1.39 -8.13 14.39
C LYS A 245 -2.69 -8.32 13.61
N THR A 246 -2.60 -8.62 12.32
CA THR A 246 -3.75 -8.74 11.43
C THR A 246 -4.50 -10.06 11.62
N ARG A 247 -3.85 -11.08 12.18
CA ARG A 247 -4.31 -12.48 12.18
C ARG A 247 -4.53 -13.04 10.76
N ASP A 248 -3.93 -12.38 9.76
CA ASP A 248 -3.91 -12.84 8.38
C ASP A 248 -2.59 -13.56 8.10
N PHE A 249 -2.70 -14.86 7.84
CA PHE A 249 -1.57 -15.74 7.53
C PHE A 249 -1.59 -16.22 6.07
N GLN A 250 -2.44 -15.68 5.20
CA GLN A 250 -2.53 -16.12 3.81
C GLN A 250 -1.19 -16.00 3.05
N LYS A 251 -0.39 -14.99 3.40
CA LYS A 251 0.94 -14.74 2.80
C LYS A 251 2.08 -15.39 3.56
N GLN A 252 1.82 -16.12 4.65
CA GLN A 252 2.87 -16.75 5.46
C GLN A 252 3.76 -17.73 4.67
N PRO A 253 3.29 -18.52 3.69
CA PRO A 253 4.18 -19.31 2.84
C PRO A 253 5.24 -18.48 2.13
N ILE A 254 4.89 -17.26 1.71
CA ILE A 254 5.81 -16.32 1.04
C ILE A 254 6.78 -15.70 2.06
N VAL A 255 6.33 -15.43 3.29
CA VAL A 255 7.23 -14.97 4.36
C VAL A 255 8.27 -16.03 4.69
N LEU A 256 7.86 -17.31 4.76
CA LEU A 256 8.76 -18.44 4.96
C LEU A 256 9.72 -18.65 3.77
N MET A 257 9.25 -18.38 2.55
CA MET A 257 10.09 -18.36 1.34
C MET A 257 11.21 -17.33 1.44
N VAL A 258 10.87 -16.09 1.80
CA VAL A 258 11.86 -15.03 2.08
C VAL A 258 12.79 -15.45 3.22
N GLU A 259 12.27 -16.06 4.28
CA GLU A 259 13.08 -16.50 5.42
C GLU A 259 14.10 -17.58 5.04
N TRP A 260 13.75 -18.55 4.18
CA TRP A 260 14.73 -19.55 3.75
C TRP A 260 15.84 -18.92 2.90
N LYS A 261 15.53 -17.91 2.08
CA LYS A 261 16.53 -17.24 1.21
C LYS A 261 17.61 -16.59 2.05
N TYR A 262 17.26 -16.04 3.22
CA TYR A 262 18.24 -15.57 4.19
C TYR A 262 19.13 -16.70 4.73
N TYR A 263 18.53 -17.83 5.12
CA TYR A 263 19.25 -18.93 5.74
C TYR A 263 20.06 -19.78 4.76
N ILE A 264 19.76 -19.78 3.45
CA ILE A 264 20.38 -20.70 2.48
C ILE A 264 21.91 -20.59 2.45
N GLN A 265 22.45 -19.38 2.71
CA GLN A 265 23.89 -19.11 2.76
C GLN A 265 24.53 -19.34 4.14
N MET A 266 23.73 -19.41 5.20
CA MET A 266 24.21 -19.42 6.60
C MET A 266 23.99 -20.76 7.31
N ASP A 267 22.81 -21.36 7.09
CA ASP A 267 22.34 -22.58 7.74
C ASP A 267 21.34 -23.30 6.83
N TYR A 268 21.86 -24.28 6.08
CA TYR A 268 21.06 -25.06 5.14
C TYR A 268 19.93 -25.84 5.82
N ASP A 269 20.16 -26.38 7.02
CA ASP A 269 19.16 -27.20 7.70
C ASP A 269 17.98 -26.32 8.15
N THR A 270 18.26 -25.12 8.65
CA THR A 270 17.22 -24.13 8.94
C THR A 270 16.50 -23.69 7.66
N ALA A 271 17.22 -23.39 6.57
CA ALA A 271 16.59 -23.02 5.29
C ALA A 271 15.63 -24.12 4.79
N LYS A 272 16.07 -25.38 4.84
CA LYS A 272 15.27 -26.54 4.44
C LYS A 272 14.03 -26.71 5.31
N GLN A 273 14.15 -26.49 6.62
CA GLN A 273 13.00 -26.50 7.52
C GLN A 273 11.95 -25.45 7.11
N LYS A 274 12.38 -24.22 6.82
CA LYS A 274 11.50 -23.13 6.39
C LYS A 274 10.79 -23.43 5.06
N TYR A 275 11.50 -24.05 4.13
CA TYR A 275 10.92 -24.56 2.88
C TYR A 275 9.81 -25.59 3.11
N GLU A 276 10.04 -26.58 3.97
CA GLU A 276 9.01 -27.59 4.27
C GLU A 276 7.81 -26.98 5.02
N GLU A 277 8.05 -26.03 5.93
CA GLU A 277 6.99 -25.27 6.61
C GLU A 277 6.13 -24.47 5.61
N ALA A 278 6.76 -23.79 4.65
CA ALA A 278 6.06 -23.04 3.60
C ALA A 278 5.14 -23.94 2.78
N LYS A 279 5.63 -25.12 2.39
CA LYS A 279 4.86 -26.13 1.67
C LYS A 279 3.72 -26.69 2.50
N MET A 280 3.94 -26.96 3.78
CA MET A 280 2.87 -27.41 4.67
C MET A 280 1.73 -26.39 4.71
N MET A 281 2.05 -25.09 4.86
CA MET A 281 1.05 -24.03 4.86
C MET A 281 0.31 -23.89 3.53
N ALA A 282 1.03 -23.91 2.40
CA ALA A 282 0.39 -23.83 1.09
C ALA A 282 -0.55 -25.02 0.83
N ARG A 283 -0.23 -26.24 1.31
CA ARG A 283 -1.15 -27.40 1.31
C ARG A 283 -2.38 -27.17 2.18
N MET A 284 -2.21 -26.65 3.39
CA MET A 284 -3.33 -26.38 4.29
C MET A 284 -4.31 -25.35 3.71
N PHE A 285 -3.81 -24.37 2.96
CA PHE A 285 -4.64 -23.40 2.25
C PHE A 285 -5.24 -23.92 0.93
N GLY A 286 -4.89 -25.14 0.51
CA GLY A 286 -5.37 -25.71 -0.74
C GLY A 286 -4.83 -25.03 -2.00
N ASN A 287 -3.72 -24.28 -1.89
CA ASN A 287 -3.16 -23.53 -3.01
C ASN A 287 -2.12 -24.37 -3.78
N GLY A 288 -2.60 -25.18 -4.72
CA GLY A 288 -1.75 -26.06 -5.54
C GLY A 288 -0.75 -25.32 -6.42
N LYS A 289 -1.12 -24.16 -6.99
CA LYS A 289 -0.23 -23.34 -7.82
C LYS A 289 0.94 -22.78 -7.00
N LEU A 290 0.66 -22.30 -5.79
CA LEU A 290 1.69 -21.81 -4.88
C LEU A 290 2.68 -22.90 -4.48
N LEU A 291 2.23 -24.14 -4.29
CA LEU A 291 3.13 -25.27 -3.99
C LEU A 291 4.15 -25.51 -5.09
N VAL A 292 3.70 -25.51 -6.36
CA VAL A 292 4.58 -25.67 -7.51
C VAL A 292 5.56 -24.50 -7.60
N SER A 293 5.08 -23.27 -7.37
CA SER A 293 5.95 -22.08 -7.34
C SER A 293 7.03 -22.19 -6.27
N LEU A 294 6.70 -22.63 -5.05
CA LEU A 294 7.66 -22.80 -3.96
C LEU A 294 8.70 -23.88 -4.27
N ASP A 295 8.30 -24.96 -4.95
CA ASP A 295 9.22 -26.03 -5.37
C ASP A 295 10.22 -25.54 -6.43
N ASN A 296 9.75 -24.77 -7.40
CA ASN A 296 10.61 -24.17 -8.41
C ASN A 296 11.57 -23.16 -7.78
N GLU A 297 11.06 -22.26 -6.94
CA GLU A 297 11.87 -21.24 -6.26
C GLU A 297 12.98 -21.87 -5.41
N TRP A 298 12.66 -22.92 -4.64
CA TRP A 298 13.66 -23.64 -3.84
C TRP A 298 14.76 -24.28 -4.70
N ALA A 299 14.40 -24.84 -5.86
CA ALA A 299 15.38 -25.41 -6.78
C ALA A 299 16.30 -24.33 -7.36
N GLU A 300 15.72 -23.21 -7.82
CA GLU A 300 16.46 -22.07 -8.36
C GLU A 300 17.39 -21.43 -7.30
N ASP A 301 16.91 -21.26 -6.07
CA ASP A 301 17.69 -20.71 -4.96
C ASP A 301 18.89 -21.60 -4.60
N LEU A 302 18.71 -22.92 -4.66
CA LEU A 302 19.82 -23.86 -4.43
C LEU A 302 20.87 -23.76 -5.53
N GLU A 303 20.49 -23.55 -6.79
CA GLU A 303 21.47 -23.36 -7.87
C GLU A 303 22.15 -21.99 -7.80
N ARG A 304 21.43 -20.96 -7.34
CA ARG A 304 21.92 -19.58 -7.32
C ARG A 304 22.86 -19.30 -6.14
N TYR A 305 22.59 -19.89 -4.98
CA TYR A 305 23.27 -19.51 -3.73
C TYR A 305 24.16 -20.61 -3.14
N ARG A 306 24.21 -21.81 -3.73
CA ARG A 306 25.01 -22.94 -3.27
C ARG A 306 25.91 -23.51 -4.35
#